data_AF-A0A7R9DSL0-F1
#
_entry.id   AF-A0A7R9DSL0-F1
#
_cell.length_a   1.000
_cell.length_b   1.000
_cell.length_c   1.000
_cell.angle_alpha   90.00
_cell.angle_beta   90.00
_cell.angle_gamma   90.00
#
_symmetry.space_group_name_H-M   'P 1'
#
loop_
_entity.id
_entity.type
_entity.pdbx_description
1 polymer ?
#
loop_
_entity_poly.entity_id
_entity_poly.type
_entity_poly.pdbx_seq_one_letter_code
_entity_poly.pdbx_strand_id
1 'polypeptide(L)'
;MVETLFVRDAYLYQISLTGRQVKQLFEVSAQSIDKGNKNEDWLQVSNAMSVMYDTSQASHRRVVSVQTMVPPAGQLSSIDLTSDSEKHVVLVPASMLSTDSYSFLKTTGTDVSVLCKSG
;
A
#
# COMPACT_ATOMS: atom_id res chain seq x y z
N MET A 1 8.96 3.97 26.85
CA MET A 1 8.72 2.74 26.07
C MET A 1 8.18 3.12 24.68
N VAL A 2 8.91 3.99 23.96
CA VAL A 2 8.52 4.55 22.65
C VAL A 2 9.60 4.23 21.59
N GLU A 3 10.80 3.85 22.03
CA GLU A 3 11.97 3.64 21.17
C GLU A 3 11.92 2.30 20.39
N THR A 4 11.12 1.32 20.81
CA THR A 4 11.09 -0.01 20.17
C THR A 4 10.25 -0.08 18.90
N LEU A 5 9.27 0.81 18.70
CA LEU A 5 8.44 0.85 17.49
C LEU A 5 9.23 1.41 16.29
N PHE A 6 9.95 2.50 16.49
CA PHE A 6 10.76 3.13 15.43
C PHE A 6 11.91 2.23 14.94
N VAL A 7 12.53 1.44 15.81
CA VAL A 7 13.65 0.55 15.42
C VAL A 7 13.18 -0.61 14.51
N ARG A 8 11.92 -1.06 14.65
CA ARG A 8 11.33 -2.06 13.74
C ARG A 8 10.83 -1.44 12.44
N ASP A 9 10.27 -0.24 12.49
CA ASP A 9 9.88 0.55 11.30
C ASP A 9 11.07 1.16 10.54
N ALA A 10 12.29 0.94 11.04
CA ALA A 10 13.49 1.45 10.39
C ALA A 10 13.81 0.77 9.04
N TYR A 11 13.10 -0.29 8.65
CA TYR A 11 13.34 -0.98 7.38
C TYR A 11 12.21 -0.72 6.39
N LEU A 12 12.58 -0.23 5.21
CA LEU A 12 11.69 -0.16 4.05
C LEU A 12 11.90 -1.40 3.17
N TYR A 13 10.79 -2.02 2.82
CA TYR A 13 10.75 -3.17 1.94
C TYR A 13 10.22 -2.75 0.58
N GLN A 14 10.93 -3.19 -0.45
CA GLN A 14 10.45 -3.16 -1.82
C GLN A 14 9.57 -4.38 -2.05
N ILE A 15 8.35 -4.15 -2.55
CA ILE A 15 7.37 -5.20 -2.81
C ILE A 15 6.87 -5.06 -4.24
N SER A 16 6.87 -6.15 -5.00
CA SER A 16 6.26 -6.18 -6.33
C SER A 16 4.81 -6.69 -6.25
N LEU A 17 3.85 -5.83 -6.60
CA LEU A 17 2.41 -6.08 -6.49
C LEU A 17 1.71 -5.97 -7.85
N THR A 18 0.79 -6.89 -8.13
CA THR A 18 -0.13 -6.75 -9.26
C THR A 18 -1.12 -5.60 -9.05
N GLY A 19 -1.74 -5.10 -10.11
CA GLY A 19 -2.79 -4.09 -10.00
C GLY A 19 -3.94 -4.50 -9.05
N ARG A 20 -4.33 -5.78 -9.06
CA ARG A 20 -5.31 -6.33 -8.11
C ARG A 20 -4.82 -6.27 -6.66
N GLN A 21 -3.56 -6.60 -6.42
CA GLN A 21 -2.96 -6.52 -5.07
C GLN A 21 -2.82 -5.07 -4.60
N VAL A 22 -2.50 -4.13 -5.50
CA VAL A 22 -2.52 -2.69 -5.20
C VAL A 22 -3.94 -2.25 -4.80
N LYS A 23 -4.97 -2.72 -5.51
CA LYS A 23 -6.36 -2.46 -5.12
C LYS A 23 -6.65 -3.00 -3.71
N GLN A 24 -6.32 -4.26 -3.46
CA GLN A 24 -6.55 -4.90 -2.17
C GLN A 24 -5.87 -4.14 -1.02
N LEU A 25 -4.65 -3.63 -1.22
CA LEU A 25 -3.91 -2.81 -0.27
C LEU A 25 -4.71 -1.58 0.20
N PHE A 26 -5.25 -0.82 -0.76
CA PHE A 26 -6.00 0.39 -0.46
C PHE A 26 -7.43 0.12 -0.01
N GLU A 27 -8.04 -1.01 -0.40
CA GLU A 27 -9.34 -1.42 0.15
C GLU A 27 -9.22 -1.74 1.65
N VAL A 28 -8.15 -2.44 2.07
CA VAL A 28 -7.89 -2.66 3.51
C VAL A 28 -7.73 -1.33 4.24
N SER A 29 -6.95 -0.40 3.66
CA SER A 29 -6.80 0.96 4.20
C SER A 29 -8.15 1.69 4.33
N ALA A 30 -9.01 1.60 3.32
CA ALA A 30 -10.30 2.28 3.27
C ALA A 30 -11.31 1.80 4.32
N GLN A 31 -11.12 0.61 4.89
CA GLN A 31 -11.95 0.11 5.99
C GLN A 31 -11.78 0.92 7.28
N SER A 32 -10.64 1.60 7.44
CA SER A 32 -10.41 2.47 8.61
C SER A 32 -11.32 3.71 8.61
N ILE A 33 -11.82 4.15 7.44
CA ILE A 33 -12.77 5.28 7.31
C ILE A 33 -14.04 5.01 8.13
N ASP A 34 -14.52 3.77 8.17
CA ASP A 34 -15.76 3.39 8.87
C ASP A 34 -15.55 3.23 10.39
N LYS A 35 -14.31 3.05 10.84
CA LYS A 35 -13.98 2.65 12.22
C LYS A 35 -13.77 3.83 13.17
N GLY A 36 -14.04 5.08 12.74
CA GLY A 36 -14.13 6.26 13.62
C GLY A 36 -12.96 6.42 14.60
N ASN A 37 -11.76 6.73 14.10
CA ASN A 37 -10.52 7.04 14.84
C ASN A 37 -9.66 5.87 15.36
N LYS A 38 -9.83 4.63 14.89
CA LYS A 38 -8.78 3.60 15.02
C LYS A 38 -7.85 3.65 13.81
N ASN A 39 -6.98 4.66 13.77
CA ASN A 39 -6.10 5.04 12.64
C ASN A 39 -4.99 4.03 12.30
N GLU A 40 -5.06 2.77 12.74
CA GLU A 40 -3.92 1.85 12.63
C GLU A 40 -3.65 1.39 11.19
N ASP A 41 -4.67 1.36 10.34
CA ASP A 41 -4.58 0.84 8.96
C ASP A 41 -4.65 1.94 7.87
N TRP A 42 -4.73 3.24 8.22
CA TRP A 42 -4.81 4.30 7.20
C TRP A 42 -3.45 4.54 6.54
N LEU A 43 -3.35 4.24 5.25
CA LEU A 43 -2.13 4.42 4.48
C LEU A 43 -1.96 5.86 4.01
N GLN A 44 -0.83 6.45 4.38
CA GLN A 44 -0.33 7.66 3.74
C GLN A 44 0.56 7.27 2.55
N VAL A 45 0.39 7.96 1.42
CA VAL A 45 1.18 7.75 0.21
C VAL A 45 2.08 8.95 -0.06
N SER A 46 3.18 8.72 -0.77
CA SER A 46 4.06 9.82 -1.22
C SER A 46 3.43 10.59 -2.39
N ASN A 47 3.91 11.80 -2.66
CA ASN A 47 3.47 12.65 -3.79
C ASN A 47 3.62 12.01 -5.19
N ALA A 48 4.28 10.85 -5.28
CA ALA A 48 4.36 10.05 -6.50
C ALA A 48 3.13 9.14 -6.72
N MET A 49 2.10 9.22 -5.87
CA MET A 49 0.88 8.42 -5.96
C MET A 49 -0.36 9.21 -5.55
N SER A 50 -1.48 8.93 -6.21
CA SER A 50 -2.81 9.46 -5.90
C SER A 50 -3.81 8.32 -5.84
N VAL A 51 -4.71 8.33 -4.85
CA VAL A 51 -5.73 7.30 -4.65
C VAL A 51 -7.09 7.97 -4.47
N MET A 52 -8.10 7.51 -5.20
CA MET A 52 -9.46 8.01 -5.12
C MET A 52 -10.40 6.96 -4.55
N TYR A 53 -11.20 7.38 -3.56
CA TYR A 53 -12.15 6.52 -2.87
C TYR A 53 -13.60 7.01 -3.09
N ASP A 54 -14.53 6.08 -3.32
CA ASP A 54 -15.97 6.33 -3.26
C ASP A 54 -16.52 5.76 -1.94
N THR A 55 -16.79 6.63 -0.99
CA THR A 55 -17.29 6.27 0.35
C THR A 55 -18.74 5.82 0.36
N SER A 56 -19.48 6.00 -0.75
CA SER A 56 -20.85 5.48 -0.89
C SER A 56 -20.87 3.97 -1.18
N GLN A 57 -19.75 3.39 -1.61
CA GLN A 57 -19.60 1.96 -1.85
C GLN A 57 -19.38 1.18 -0.55
N ALA A 58 -19.70 -0.12 -0.60
CA ALA A 58 -19.37 -1.07 0.46
C ALA A 58 -17.86 -1.08 0.75
N SER A 59 -17.47 -1.35 2.01
CA SER A 59 -16.11 -1.17 2.54
C SER A 59 -14.97 -1.97 1.85
N HIS A 60 -15.29 -2.82 0.87
CA HIS A 60 -14.34 -3.61 0.07
C HIS A 60 -14.37 -3.27 -1.43
N ARG A 61 -15.03 -2.16 -1.80
CA ARG A 61 -15.20 -1.68 -3.18
C ARG A 61 -15.07 -0.16 -3.28
N ARG A 62 -14.30 0.45 -2.38
CA ARG A 62 -14.18 1.91 -2.30
C ARG A 62 -13.11 2.46 -3.22
N VAL A 63 -12.09 1.68 -3.57
CA VAL A 63 -11.00 2.16 -4.42
C VAL A 63 -11.48 2.26 -5.86
N VAL A 64 -11.59 3.50 -6.34
CA VAL A 64 -12.05 3.81 -7.71
C VAL A 64 -10.86 3.87 -8.67
N SER A 65 -9.79 4.56 -8.26
CA SER A 65 -8.59 4.69 -9.06
C SER A 65 -7.34 4.84 -8.20
N VAL A 66 -6.22 4.34 -8.73
CA VAL A 66 -4.88 4.59 -8.22
C VAL A 66 -4.05 5.08 -9.40
N GLN A 67 -3.35 6.20 -9.20
CA GLN A 67 -2.45 6.77 -10.19
C GLN A 67 -1.07 6.89 -9.58
N THR A 68 -0.05 6.65 -10.38
CA THR A 68 1.36 6.81 -9.99
C THR A 68 2.13 7.63 -10.99
N MET A 69 3.12 8.37 -10.51
CA MET A 69 4.00 9.15 -11.35
C MET A 69 4.94 8.22 -12.12
N VAL A 70 4.98 8.34 -13.44
CA VAL A 70 5.88 7.58 -14.30
C VAL A 70 7.11 8.44 -14.63
N PRO A 71 8.31 8.09 -14.13
CA PRO A 71 9.54 8.74 -14.56
C PRO A 71 9.90 8.31 -16.00
N PRO A 72 10.57 9.17 -16.79
CA PRO A 72 10.96 10.55 -16.51
C PRO A 72 9.88 11.59 -16.84
N ALA A 73 8.72 11.15 -17.37
CA ALA A 73 7.69 12.04 -17.90
C ALA A 73 7.03 12.93 -16.83
N GLY A 74 7.11 12.56 -15.55
CA GLY A 74 6.49 13.31 -14.45
C GLY A 74 4.95 13.31 -14.52
N GLN A 75 4.38 12.47 -15.39
CA GLN A 75 2.95 12.36 -15.60
C GLN A 75 2.37 11.26 -14.70
N LEU A 76 1.17 11.51 -14.16
CA LEU A 76 0.38 10.49 -13.48
C LEU A 76 -0.20 9.52 -14.51
N SER A 77 0.09 8.24 -14.34
CA SER A 77 -0.51 7.13 -15.09
C SER A 77 -1.41 6.32 -14.16
N SER A 78 -2.57 5.91 -14.66
CA SER A 78 -3.48 5.02 -13.93
C SER A 78 -2.93 3.60 -13.90
N ILE A 79 -3.06 2.95 -12.75
CA ILE A 79 -2.81 1.52 -12.57
C ILE A 79 -4.09 0.76 -12.96
N ASP A 80 -3.96 -0.29 -13.77
CA ASP A 80 -5.07 -1.22 -14.01
C ASP A 80 -5.30 -2.10 -12.77
N LEU A 81 -6.26 -1.70 -11.95
CA LEU A 81 -6.62 -2.37 -10.69
C LEU A 81 -7.26 -3.76 -10.87
N THR A 82 -7.48 -4.22 -12.10
CA THR A 82 -8.03 -5.55 -12.40
C THR A 82 -6.96 -6.55 -12.84
N SER A 83 -5.78 -6.05 -13.23
CA SER A 83 -4.67 -6.81 -13.79
C SER A 83 -3.99 -7.72 -12.76
N ASP A 84 -3.74 -8.97 -13.16
CA ASP A 84 -2.89 -9.94 -12.46
C ASP A 84 -1.49 -10.06 -13.13
N SER A 85 -1.24 -9.35 -14.23
CA SER A 85 -0.03 -9.50 -15.05
C SER A 85 0.96 -8.34 -14.89
N GLU A 86 0.47 -7.11 -14.82
CA GLU A 86 1.30 -5.92 -14.63
C GLU A 86 1.72 -5.82 -13.15
N LYS A 87 3.03 -5.75 -12.90
CA LYS A 87 3.59 -5.60 -11.56
C LYS A 87 4.06 -4.17 -11.31
N HIS A 88 3.72 -3.64 -10.15
CA HIS A 88 4.10 -2.32 -9.65
C HIS A 88 4.98 -2.48 -8.41
N VAL A 89 6.05 -1.70 -8.36
CA VAL A 89 6.94 -1.68 -7.20
C VAL A 89 6.40 -0.70 -6.16
N VAL A 90 6.17 -1.19 -4.94
CA VAL A 90 5.67 -0.41 -3.80
C VAL A 90 6.67 -0.51 -2.65
N LEU A 91 6.88 0.61 -1.96
CA LEU A 91 7.71 0.68 -0.76
C LEU A 91 6.81 0.70 0.47
N VAL A 92 7.05 -0.21 1.41
CA VAL A 92 6.27 -0.29 2.65
C VAL A 92 7.18 -0.45 3.88
N PRO A 93 6.76 0.03 5.06
CA PRO A 93 7.48 -0.21 6.30
C PRO A 93 7.38 -1.67 6.73
N ALA A 94 8.38 -2.15 7.48
CA ALA A 94 8.44 -3.52 7.98
C ALA A 94 7.23 -3.90 8.86
N SER A 95 6.69 -2.96 9.64
CA SER A 95 5.50 -3.20 10.48
C SER A 95 4.31 -3.66 9.66
N MET A 96 4.13 -3.13 8.46
CA MET A 96 3.02 -3.48 7.56
C MET A 96 3.06 -4.96 7.19
N LEU A 97 4.25 -5.55 7.04
CA LEU A 97 4.39 -6.98 6.82
C LEU A 97 3.93 -7.78 8.04
N SER A 98 4.12 -7.30 9.27
CA SER A 98 3.71 -7.98 10.49
C SER A 98 2.23 -7.82 10.87
N THR A 99 1.48 -6.94 10.20
CA THR A 99 0.06 -6.69 10.46
C THR A 99 -0.83 -7.72 9.77
N ASP A 100 -1.77 -8.31 10.52
CA ASP A 100 -2.67 -9.36 10.00
C ASP A 100 -3.53 -8.90 8.81
N SER A 101 -3.99 -7.64 8.85
CA SER A 101 -4.74 -6.98 7.78
C SER A 101 -4.03 -7.00 6.42
N TYR A 102 -2.70 -7.09 6.43
CA TYR A 102 -1.83 -7.08 5.24
C TYR A 102 -1.04 -8.37 5.06
N SER A 103 -1.48 -9.47 5.70
CA SER A 103 -0.84 -10.79 5.58
C SER A 103 -0.67 -11.28 4.14
N PHE A 104 -1.50 -10.82 3.21
CA PHE A 104 -1.38 -11.13 1.78
C PHE A 104 -0.10 -10.57 1.12
N LEU A 105 0.60 -9.61 1.75
CA LEU A 105 1.88 -9.11 1.26
C LEU A 105 3.02 -10.14 1.43
N LYS A 106 2.79 -11.21 2.19
CA LYS A 106 3.75 -12.30 2.45
C LYS A 106 3.48 -13.55 1.63
N THR A 107 2.45 -13.57 0.78
CA THR A 107 2.06 -14.76 0.04
C THR A 107 2.88 -14.94 -1.24
N THR A 108 2.93 -16.18 -1.75
CA THR A 108 3.67 -16.58 -2.96
C THR A 108 3.29 -15.72 -4.16
N GLY A 109 4.30 -15.12 -4.81
CA GLY A 109 4.13 -14.23 -5.98
C GLY A 109 4.55 -12.78 -5.73
N THR A 110 4.72 -12.42 -4.45
CA THR A 110 5.17 -11.11 -4.01
C THR A 110 6.69 -11.13 -3.77
N ASP A 111 7.45 -10.47 -4.65
CA ASP A 111 8.90 -10.36 -4.53
C ASP A 111 9.22 -9.28 -3.48
N VAL A 112 9.78 -9.69 -2.34
CA VAL A 112 10.11 -8.81 -1.21
C VAL A 112 11.63 -8.66 -1.10
N SER A 113 12.13 -7.44 -1.24
CA SER A 113 13.56 -7.11 -1.12
C SER A 113 13.76 -5.99 -0.10
N VAL A 114 14.78 -6.10 0.75
CA VAL A 114 15.16 -5.03 1.69
C VAL A 114 15.87 -3.92 0.92
N LEU A 115 15.40 -2.67 1.05
CA LEU A 115 15.93 -1.54 0.30
C LEU A 115 16.99 -0.76 1.10
N CYS A 116 16.73 -0.50 2.38
CA CYS A 116 17.68 0.17 3.26
C CYS A 116 17.30 0.00 4.74
N LYS A 117 18.30 0.17 5.62
CA LYS A 117 18.14 0.41 7.05
C LYS A 117 18.14 1.93 7.23
N SER A 118 17.05 2.52 7.71
CA SER A 118 17.08 3.92 8.13
C SER A 118 17.98 4.05 9.36
N GLY A 119 18.95 4.94 9.24
CA GLY A 119 19.92 5.28 10.28
C GLY A 119 19.49 6.53 11.03
#